data_AF-A0A227J1G6-F1
#
_entry.id   AF-A0A227J1G6-F1
#
_cell.length_a   1.000
_cell.length_b   1.000
_cell.length_c   1.000
_cell.angle_alpha   90.00
_cell.angle_beta   90.00
_cell.angle_gamma   90.00
#
_symmetry.space_group_name_H-M   'P 1'
#
loop_
_entity.id
_entity.type
_entity.pdbx_description
1 polymer ?
#
loop_
_entity_poly.entity_id
_entity_poly.type
_entity_poly.pdbx_seq_one_letter_code
_entity_poly.pdbx_strand_id
1 'polypeptide(L)'
;QNMGMAFIGLKDWSEREAPGSDAASLTGRAMGYFSTIKEAMVFAFAPPAIQELGNATGFDFYLQDSLSLGHEALVAAQGQLLGMAAQNPKLVGVRPNG
;
A
#
# COMPACT_ATOMS: atom_id res chain seq x y z
N GLN A 1 -5.80 -17.84 4.42
CA GLN A 1 -5.22 -16.59 3.87
C GLN A 1 -3.90 -16.38 4.60
N ASN A 2 -2.78 -16.34 3.89
CA ASN A 2 -1.47 -16.20 4.53
C ASN A 2 -0.98 -14.77 4.29
N MET A 3 -0.56 -14.09 5.35
CA MET A 3 0.02 -12.75 5.30
C MET A 3 1.41 -12.78 5.89
N GLY A 4 2.29 -11.93 5.37
CA GLY A 4 3.66 -11.78 5.84
C GLY A 4 4.08 -10.32 5.82
N MET A 5 4.96 -9.95 6.74
CA MET A 5 5.53 -8.61 6.85
C MET A 5 7.04 -8.73 7.05
N ALA A 6 7.79 -7.83 6.40
CA ALA A 6 9.24 -7.73 6.55
C ALA A 6 9.62 -6.29 6.91
N PHE A 7 10.56 -6.14 7.85
CA PHE A 7 11.14 -4.87 8.22
C PHE A 7 12.53 -4.76 7.61
N ILE A 8 12.74 -3.74 6.77
CA ILE A 8 14.00 -3.54 6.06
C ILE A 8 14.79 -2.41 6.73
N GLY A 9 15.88 -2.78 7.40
CA GLY A 9 16.88 -1.82 7.88
C GLY A 9 17.75 -1.35 6.71
N LEU A 10 17.81 -0.04 6.48
CA LEU A 10 18.72 0.54 5.50
C LEU A 10 20.10 0.74 6.10
N LYS A 11 21.12 0.74 5.23
CA LYS A 11 22.48 1.13 5.60
C LYS A 11 22.52 2.56 6.12
N ASP A 12 23.60 2.89 6.85
CA ASP A 12 23.84 4.25 7.31
C ASP A 12 23.80 5.24 6.15
N TRP A 13 23.41 6.48 6.44
CA TRP A 13 23.38 7.55 5.45
C TRP A 13 24.76 7.83 4.85
N SER A 14 25.84 7.66 5.63
CA SER A 14 27.22 7.84 5.15
C SER A 14 27.62 6.83 4.08
N GLU A 15 26.92 5.70 3.97
CA GLU A 15 27.16 4.68 2.93
C GLU A 15 26.21 4.82 1.73
N ARG A 16 25.33 5.82 1.75
CA ARG A 16 24.25 6.01 0.77
C ARG A 16 24.37 7.36 0.06
N GLU A 17 25.52 7.56 -0.58
CA GLU A 17 25.82 8.80 -1.31
C GLU A 17 25.33 8.78 -2.76
N ALA A 18 25.04 7.58 -3.30
CA ALA A 18 24.56 7.45 -4.68
C ALA A 18 23.13 8.03 -4.85
N PRO A 19 22.82 8.66 -5.99
CA PRO A 19 21.45 9.09 -6.30
C PRO A 19 20.46 7.92 -6.21
N GLY A 20 19.30 8.16 -5.59
CA GLY A 20 18.23 7.15 -5.47
C GLY A 20 18.46 6.08 -4.38
N SER A 21 19.41 6.32 -3.48
CA SER A 21 19.66 5.48 -2.29
C SER A 21 18.79 5.89 -1.07
N ASP A 22 17.96 6.92 -1.21
CA ASP A 22 16.97 7.30 -0.21
C ASP A 22 15.80 6.29 -0.17
N ALA A 23 15.05 6.35 0.94
CA ALA A 23 13.98 5.38 1.21
C ALA A 23 12.82 5.47 0.21
N ALA A 24 12.48 6.67 -0.30
CA ALA A 24 11.40 6.84 -1.25
C ALA A 24 11.77 6.26 -2.62
N SER A 25 12.99 6.53 -3.09
CA SER A 25 13.51 5.96 -4.34
C SER A 25 13.61 4.44 -4.27
N LEU A 26 14.02 3.88 -3.13
CA LEU A 26 14.04 2.42 -2.93
C LEU A 26 12.63 1.84 -2.93
N THR A 27 11.68 2.49 -2.26
CA THR A 27 10.27 2.08 -2.21
C THR A 27 9.66 2.05 -3.60
N GLY A 28 9.89 3.08 -4.43
CA GLY A 28 9.41 3.14 -5.81
C GLY A 28 9.95 1.99 -6.67
N ARG A 29 11.25 1.68 -6.56
CA ARG A 29 11.85 0.53 -7.27
C ARG A 29 11.29 -0.80 -6.79
N ALA A 30 11.12 -0.98 -5.48
CA ALA A 30 10.54 -2.19 -4.91
C ALA A 30 9.09 -2.39 -5.38
N MET A 31 8.28 -1.34 -5.37
CA MET A 31 6.92 -1.36 -5.91
C MET A 31 6.88 -1.76 -7.38
N GLY A 32 7.77 -1.20 -8.22
CA GLY A 32 7.86 -1.56 -9.63
C GLY A 32 8.25 -3.02 -9.87
N TYR A 33 9.10 -3.59 -9.03
CA TYR A 33 9.41 -5.02 -9.09
C TYR A 33 8.24 -5.87 -8.59
N PHE A 34 7.64 -5.51 -7.45
CA PHE A 34 6.54 -6.26 -6.84
C PHE A 34 5.28 -6.31 -7.69
N SER A 35 5.02 -5.31 -8.52
CA SER A 35 3.90 -5.36 -9.48
C SER A 35 4.05 -6.48 -10.54
N THR A 36 5.23 -7.10 -10.66
CA THR A 36 5.45 -8.23 -11.58
C THR A 36 5.07 -9.59 -10.97
N ILE A 37 4.88 -9.66 -9.65
CA ILE A 37 4.48 -10.87 -8.93
C ILE A 37 2.99 -11.11 -9.17
N LYS A 38 2.61 -12.31 -9.63
CA LYS A 38 1.22 -12.62 -10.00
C LYS A 38 0.46 -13.34 -8.90
N GLU A 39 1.19 -14.03 -8.03
CA GLU A 39 0.66 -14.95 -7.03
C GLU A 39 0.34 -14.24 -5.70
N ALA A 40 0.78 -12.99 -5.53
CA ALA A 40 0.59 -12.22 -4.32
C ALA A 40 0.55 -10.71 -4.59
N MET A 41 -0.17 -9.98 -3.74
CA MET A 41 -0.07 -8.53 -3.67
C MET A 41 0.99 -8.15 -2.65
N VAL A 42 2.05 -7.48 -3.09
CA VAL A 42 3.18 -7.07 -2.24
C VAL A 42 3.33 -5.56 -2.33
N PHE A 43 3.30 -4.89 -1.17
CA PHE A 43 3.37 -3.44 -1.08
C PHE A 43 4.60 -3.03 -0.26
N ALA A 44 5.35 -2.07 -0.78
CA ALA A 44 6.41 -1.38 -0.05
C ALA A 44 5.96 0.06 0.26
N PHE A 45 6.18 0.51 1.48
CA PHE A 45 5.95 1.89 1.88
C PHE A 45 6.97 2.29 2.95
N ALA A 46 7.45 3.52 2.89
CA ALA A 46 8.23 4.10 3.96
C ALA A 46 7.28 4.60 5.06
N PRO A 47 7.55 4.33 6.34
CA PRO A 47 6.73 4.83 7.43
C PRO A 47 6.73 6.37 7.47
N PRO A 48 5.65 7.00 7.97
CA PRO A 48 5.62 8.44 8.17
C PRO A 48 6.73 8.92 9.12
N ALA A 49 7.11 10.19 9.01
CA ALA A 49 8.12 10.80 9.88
C ALA A 49 7.72 10.85 11.37
N ILE A 50 6.43 10.70 11.69
CA ILE A 50 5.89 10.63 13.06
C ILE A 50 5.16 9.29 13.20
N GLN A 51 5.70 8.39 14.03
CA GLN A 51 5.22 7.00 14.15
C GLN A 51 3.84 6.86 14.84
N GLU A 52 3.43 7.84 15.67
CA GLU A 52 2.17 7.77 16.43
C GLU A 52 0.88 7.92 15.58
N LEU A 53 1.00 8.17 14.27
CA LEU A 53 -0.13 8.34 13.34
C LEU A 53 -0.43 7.08 12.49
N GLY A 54 0.24 5.96 12.77
CA GLY A 54 0.01 4.68 12.09
C GLY A 54 1.06 4.33 11.04
N ASN A 55 1.01 3.09 10.53
CA ASN A 55 2.03 2.54 9.65
C ASN A 55 1.89 2.96 8.17
N ALA A 56 0.77 3.57 7.78
CA ALA A 56 0.53 4.02 6.42
C ALA A 56 0.29 5.54 6.39
N THR A 57 0.95 6.25 5.48
CA THR A 57 0.67 7.65 5.17
C THR A 57 -0.60 7.78 4.32
N GLY A 58 -1.46 8.75 4.60
CA GLY A 58 -2.63 9.06 3.76
C GLY A 58 -3.95 9.01 4.54
N PHE A 59 -4.89 8.20 4.07
CA PHE A 59 -6.21 8.00 4.68
C PHE A 59 -6.49 6.51 4.90
N ASP A 60 -7.38 6.22 5.85
CA ASP A 60 -7.92 4.87 6.12
C ASP A 60 -9.43 4.97 6.33
N PHE A 61 -10.19 3.98 5.86
CA PHE A 61 -11.64 3.95 5.99
C PHE A 61 -12.18 2.52 5.83
N TYR A 62 -13.42 2.32 6.29
CA TYR A 62 -14.13 1.05 6.17
C TYR A 62 -15.29 1.18 5.19
N LEU A 63 -15.49 0.17 4.35
CA LEU A 63 -16.69 0.01 3.52
C LEU A 63 -17.71 -0.84 4.29
N GLN A 64 -18.91 -0.29 4.50
CA GLN A 64 -19.97 -0.94 5.27
C GLN A 64 -21.15 -1.31 4.37
N ASP A 65 -21.66 -2.53 4.56
CA ASP A 65 -22.96 -2.94 4.04
C ASP A 65 -24.06 -2.52 5.02
N SER A 66 -24.79 -1.45 4.69
CA SER A 66 -25.88 -0.92 5.51
C SER A 66 -27.25 -1.55 5.21
N LEU A 67 -27.38 -2.26 4.09
CA LEU A 67 -28.63 -2.86 3.61
C LEU A 67 -28.66 -4.38 3.79
N SER A 68 -27.61 -4.97 4.40
CA SER A 68 -27.46 -6.41 4.61
C SER A 68 -27.54 -7.21 3.30
N LEU A 69 -26.96 -6.67 2.23
CA LEU A 69 -26.85 -7.31 0.91
C LEU A 69 -25.92 -8.53 0.91
N GLY A 70 -25.07 -8.65 1.93
CA GLY A 70 -24.21 -9.81 2.15
C GLY A 70 -22.79 -9.64 1.62
N HIS A 71 -21.95 -10.62 1.94
CA HIS A 71 -20.51 -10.55 1.72
C HIS A 71 -20.11 -10.40 0.24
N GLU A 72 -20.73 -11.16 -0.66
CA GLU A 72 -20.41 -11.08 -2.10
C GLU A 72 -20.71 -9.69 -2.67
N ALA A 73 -21.84 -9.10 -2.31
CA ALA A 73 -22.20 -7.75 -2.73
C ALA A 73 -21.22 -6.70 -2.19
N LEU A 74 -20.77 -6.85 -0.93
CA LEU A 74 -19.79 -5.97 -0.32
C LEU A 74 -18.41 -6.08 -1.00
N VAL A 75 -17.97 -7.29 -1.36
CA VAL A 75 -16.71 -7.51 -2.10
C VAL A 75 -16.78 -6.94 -3.50
N ALA A 76 -17.92 -7.09 -4.19
CA ALA A 76 -18.14 -6.47 -5.50
C ALA A 76 -18.07 -4.94 -5.43
N ALA A 77 -18.70 -4.34 -4.41
CA ALA A 77 -18.64 -2.90 -4.15
C ALA A 77 -17.21 -2.42 -3.83
N GLN A 78 -16.44 -3.19 -3.05
CA GLN A 78 -15.01 -2.92 -2.81
C GLN A 78 -14.22 -2.91 -4.12
N GLY A 79 -14.43 -3.92 -4.98
CA GLY A 79 -13.78 -3.99 -6.29
C GLY A 79 -14.10 -2.79 -7.18
N GLN A 80 -15.37 -2.36 -7.21
CA GLN A 80 -15.81 -1.18 -7.96
C GLN A 80 -15.14 0.10 -7.42
N LEU A 81 -15.08 0.26 -6.09
CA LEU A 81 -14.44 1.39 -5.43
C LEU A 81 -12.96 1.49 -5.78
N LEU A 82 -12.23 0.37 -5.74
CA LEU A 82 -10.82 0.32 -6.11
C LEU A 82 -10.60 0.65 -7.59
N GLY A 83 -11.47 0.14 -8.47
CA GLY A 83 -11.44 0.46 -9.89
C GLY A 83 -11.64 1.95 -10.18
N MET A 84 -12.60 2.59 -9.50
CA MET A 84 -12.84 4.03 -9.60
C MET A 84 -11.67 4.84 -9.01
N ALA A 85 -11.12 4.40 -7.88
CA ALA A 85 -10.01 5.07 -7.23
C ALA A 85 -8.75 5.09 -8.11
N ALA A 86 -8.46 3.99 -8.81
CA ALA A 86 -7.34 3.89 -9.74
C ALA A 86 -7.41 4.87 -10.93
N GLN A 87 -8.61 5.34 -11.27
CA GLN A 87 -8.81 6.32 -12.36
C GLN A 87 -8.73 7.78 -11.89
N ASN A 88 -8.72 8.04 -10.58
CA ASN A 88 -8.71 9.39 -10.04
C ASN A 88 -7.26 9.86 -9.79
N PRO A 89 -6.77 10.90 -10.51
CA PRO A 89 -5.39 11.35 -10.36
C PRO A 89 -5.07 11.99 -9.01
N LYS A 90 -6.08 12.28 -8.18
CA LYS A 90 -5.89 12.77 -6.81
C LYS A 90 -5.62 11.66 -5.80
N LEU A 91 -5.80 10.40 -6.20
CA LEU A 91 -5.64 9.23 -5.34
C LEU A 91 -4.40 8.45 -5.76
N VAL A 92 -3.62 8.00 -4.78
CA VAL A 92 -2.40 7.23 -5.00
C VAL A 92 -2.36 6.10 -3.98
N GLY A 93 -2.04 4.89 -4.42
CA GLY A 93 -1.80 3.74 -3.53
C GLY A 93 -3.02 3.22 -2.78
N VAL A 94 -4.24 3.46 -3.28
CA VAL A 94 -5.49 2.95 -2.67
C VAL A 94 -5.52 1.43 -2.75
N ARG A 95 -5.71 0.77 -1.61
CA ARG A 95 -5.67 -0.69 -1.48
C ARG A 95 -6.59 -1.16 -0.36
N PRO A 96 -7.14 -2.39 -0.45
CA PRO A 96 -7.87 -2.98 0.66
C PRO A 96 -6.93 -3.31 1.83
N ASN A 97 -7.44 -3.23 3.06
CA ASN A 97 -6.78 -3.79 4.24
C ASN A 97 -6.99 -5.31 4.26
N GLY A 98 -5.92 -6.03 4.60
CA GLY A 98 -5.92 -7.49 4.75
C GLY A 98 -6.18 -7.89 6.19
#